data_AF-A0A7S2JJR1-F1
#
_entry.id   AF-A0A7S2JJR1-F1
#
_cell.length_a   1.000
_cell.length_b   1.000
_cell.length_c   1.000
_cell.angle_alpha   90.00
_cell.angle_beta   90.00
_cell.angle_gamma   90.00
#
_symmetry.space_group_name_H-M   'P 1'
#
loop_
_entity.id
_entity.type
_entity.pdbx_description
1 polymer ?
#
loop_
_entity_poly.entity_id
_entity_poly.type
_entity_poly.pdbx_seq_one_letter_code
_entity_poly.pdbx_strand_id
1 'polypeptide(L)'
;AMNAKSDPGEEERKGGSGHIGKMIFSAGTEQLAVCAYVPEDMSGELSTEDWLKTVLGSQGGKITSTSKELCTGFVKADGDKGVFPLKIREPMILEANNYLRKKGLFPEDNSDDDEMVFGDDDFPSM
;
A
#
# COMPACT_ATOMS: atom_id res chain seq x y z
N ALA A 1 8.36 4.24 13.24
CA ALA A 1 7.95 4.52 11.84
C ALA A 1 7.86 3.19 11.08
N MET A 2 7.02 3.07 10.03
CA MET A 2 6.75 1.78 9.36
C MET A 2 8.00 1.07 8.80
N ASN A 3 9.02 1.83 8.39
CA ASN A 3 10.29 1.32 7.86
C ASN A 3 11.39 1.16 8.92
N ALA A 4 11.15 1.56 10.17
CA ALA A 4 12.13 1.36 11.24
C ALA A 4 12.32 -0.14 11.50
N LYS A 5 13.54 -0.55 11.88
CA LYS A 5 13.78 -1.93 12.32
C LYS A 5 12.97 -2.19 13.60
N SER A 6 12.29 -3.33 13.65
CA SER A 6 11.57 -3.74 14.85
C SER A 6 12.59 -4.16 15.91
N ASP A 7 12.42 -3.68 17.14
CA ASP A 7 13.19 -4.16 18.28
C ASP A 7 12.61 -5.50 18.76
N PRO A 8 13.39 -6.58 18.83
CA PRO A 8 12.91 -7.88 19.31
C PRO A 8 12.53 -7.87 20.81
N GLY A 9 13.05 -6.92 21.59
CA GLY A 9 12.82 -6.79 23.04
C GLY A 9 11.65 -5.89 23.44
N GLU A 10 11.03 -5.16 22.49
CA GLU A 10 9.83 -4.38 22.75
C GLU A 10 8.59 -5.28 22.82
N GLU A 11 7.74 -5.05 23.84
CA GLU A 11 6.46 -5.73 24.01
C GLU A 11 5.50 -5.36 22.86
N GLU A 12 5.44 -4.08 22.48
CA GLU A 12 4.70 -3.61 21.30
C GLU A 12 5.61 -3.47 20.08
N ARG A 13 5.83 -4.57 19.36
CA ARG A 13 6.65 -4.58 18.15
C ARG A 13 6.04 -3.71 17.05
N LYS A 14 6.72 -2.61 16.69
CA LYS A 14 6.33 -1.68 15.61
C LYS A 14 7.42 -1.59 14.55
N GLY A 15 7.03 -1.41 13.29
CA GLY A 15 7.96 -1.28 12.16
C GLY A 15 8.18 -2.62 11.44
N GLY A 16 9.38 -2.82 10.88
CA GLY A 16 9.77 -4.04 10.18
C GLY A 16 9.41 -4.10 8.69
N SER A 17 8.50 -3.24 8.21
CA SER A 17 8.03 -3.29 6.83
C SER A 17 8.96 -2.62 5.79
N GLY A 18 10.21 -2.29 6.16
CA GLY A 18 11.13 -1.58 5.27
C GLY A 18 11.42 -2.29 3.96
N HIS A 19 11.32 -3.62 3.93
CA HIS A 19 11.53 -4.47 2.75
C HIS A 19 10.28 -4.65 1.88
N ILE A 20 9.19 -3.91 2.17
CA ILE A 20 7.90 -4.05 1.49
C ILE A 20 7.57 -2.75 0.77
N GLY A 21 7.41 -2.81 -0.56
CA GLY A 21 6.84 -1.73 -1.35
C GLY A 21 5.42 -1.40 -0.87
N LYS A 22 5.13 -0.13 -0.62
CA LYS A 22 3.86 0.31 -0.02
C LYS A 22 3.40 1.64 -0.56
N MET A 23 2.09 1.81 -0.65
CA MET A 23 1.47 3.08 -0.99
C MET A 23 0.47 3.48 0.10
N ILE A 24 0.66 4.67 0.67
CA ILE A 24 -0.13 5.20 1.77
C ILE A 24 -1.05 6.29 1.23
N PHE A 25 -2.32 6.21 1.62
CA PHE A 25 -3.36 7.15 1.24
C PHE A 25 -3.85 7.89 2.48
N SER A 26 -3.91 9.22 2.40
CA SER A 26 -4.41 10.09 3.47
C SER A 26 -5.50 11.00 2.91
N ALA A 27 -6.76 10.70 3.28
CA ALA A 27 -7.91 11.47 2.83
C ALA A 27 -8.18 12.64 3.79
N GLY A 28 -8.05 13.86 3.28
CA GLY A 28 -8.50 15.08 3.93
C GLY A 28 -9.80 15.62 3.31
N THR A 29 -10.22 16.80 3.74
CA THR A 29 -11.38 17.50 3.17
C THR A 29 -11.08 18.10 1.79
N GLU A 30 -9.87 18.64 1.60
CA GLU A 30 -9.48 19.35 0.38
C GLU A 30 -8.77 18.47 -0.66
N GLN A 31 -8.16 17.36 -0.22
CA GLN A 31 -7.37 16.49 -1.09
C GLN A 31 -7.22 15.08 -0.53
N LEU A 32 -6.91 14.14 -1.43
CA LEU A 32 -6.35 12.84 -1.11
C LEU A 32 -4.84 12.89 -1.38
N ALA A 33 -4.03 12.83 -0.32
CA ALA A 33 -2.57 12.73 -0.44
C ALA A 33 -2.16 11.27 -0.58
N VAL A 34 -1.16 11.00 -1.43
CA VAL A 34 -0.65 9.67 -1.73
C VAL A 34 0.86 9.67 -1.61
N CYS A 35 1.41 8.67 -0.94
CA CYS A 35 2.84 8.46 -0.76
C CYS A 35 3.20 7.04 -1.17
N ALA A 36 4.03 6.89 -2.20
CA ALA A 36 4.53 5.61 -2.67
C ALA A 36 5.97 5.41 -2.21
N TYR A 37 6.25 4.24 -1.65
CA TYR A 37 7.58 3.79 -1.25
C TYR A 37 7.89 2.46 -1.93
N VAL A 38 9.05 2.37 -2.57
CA VAL A 38 9.61 1.10 -3.09
C VAL A 38 11.03 0.96 -2.54
N PRO A 39 11.34 -0.16 -1.86
CA PRO A 39 12.68 -0.39 -1.35
C PRO A 39 13.68 -0.59 -2.50
N GLU A 40 14.94 -0.29 -2.24
CA GLU A 40 15.98 -0.25 -3.27
C GLU A 40 16.15 -1.59 -4.02
N ASP A 41 16.01 -2.70 -3.30
CA ASP A 41 16.06 -4.07 -3.82
C ASP A 41 14.94 -4.39 -4.82
N MET A 42 13.79 -3.72 -4.72
CA MET A 42 12.64 -3.88 -5.64
C MET A 42 12.60 -2.82 -6.76
N SER A 43 13.51 -1.84 -6.74
CA SER A 43 13.51 -0.72 -7.70
C SER A 43 13.74 -1.14 -9.16
N GLY A 44 14.31 -2.32 -9.40
CA GLY A 44 14.47 -2.90 -10.73
C GLY A 44 13.16 -3.45 -11.35
N GLU A 45 12.20 -3.83 -10.51
CA GLU A 45 10.94 -4.46 -10.93
C GLU A 45 9.77 -3.46 -10.92
N LEU A 46 9.85 -2.51 -9.98
CA LEU A 46 8.81 -1.51 -9.71
C LEU A 46 9.40 -0.11 -9.65
N SER A 47 9.06 0.71 -10.66
CA SER A 47 9.30 2.15 -10.63
C SER A 47 8.32 2.83 -9.67
N THR A 48 8.84 3.42 -8.59
CA THR A 48 8.07 4.19 -7.60
C THR A 48 7.26 5.29 -8.26
N GLU A 49 7.87 5.99 -9.21
CA GLU A 49 7.25 7.11 -9.92
C GLU A 49 6.14 6.63 -10.84
N ASP A 50 6.36 5.58 -11.64
CA ASP A 50 5.35 5.11 -12.59
C ASP A 50 4.15 4.47 -11.88
N TRP A 51 4.40 3.79 -10.76
CA TRP A 51 3.32 3.28 -9.92
C TRP A 51 2.45 4.42 -9.40
N LEU A 52 3.06 5.47 -8.84
CA LEU A 52 2.32 6.64 -8.35
C LEU A 52 1.62 7.40 -9.49
N LYS A 53 2.27 7.60 -10.64
CA LYS A 53 1.67 8.25 -11.82
C LYS A 53 0.42 7.53 -12.29
N THR A 54 0.47 6.20 -12.37
CA THR A 54 -0.67 5.39 -12.81
C THR A 54 -1.86 5.58 -11.86
N VAL A 55 -1.61 5.47 -10.55
CA VAL A 55 -2.65 5.61 -9.53
C VAL A 55 -3.27 7.01 -9.54
N LEU A 56 -2.44 8.06 -9.53
CA LEU A 56 -2.92 9.45 -9.58
C LEU A 56 -3.66 9.76 -10.89
N GLY A 57 -3.22 9.20 -12.01
CA GLY A 57 -3.81 9.40 -13.33
C GLY A 57 -5.28 8.99 -13.39
N SER A 58 -5.71 8.00 -12.61
CA SER A 58 -7.10 7.54 -12.55
C SER A 58 -8.10 8.61 -12.09
N GLN A 59 -7.64 9.65 -11.38
CA GLN A 59 -8.47 10.73 -10.82
C GLN A 59 -7.93 12.13 -11.16
N GLY A 60 -7.01 12.25 -12.13
CA GLY A 60 -6.42 13.54 -12.52
C GLY A 60 -5.51 14.17 -11.46
N GLY A 61 -4.84 13.34 -10.65
CA GLY A 61 -3.90 13.77 -9.62
C GLY A 61 -2.58 14.32 -10.16
N LYS A 62 -1.76 14.87 -9.25
CA LYS A 62 -0.46 15.47 -9.55
C LYS A 62 0.62 14.94 -8.63
N ILE A 63 1.83 14.76 -9.16
CA ILE A 63 3.03 14.49 -8.37
C ILE A 63 3.51 15.79 -7.74
N THR A 64 3.94 15.69 -6.48
CA THR A 64 4.54 16.79 -5.72
C THR A 64 6.05 16.61 -5.55
N SER A 65 6.48 15.39 -5.27
CA SER A 65 7.90 15.06 -5.05
C SER A 65 8.22 13.69 -5.60
N THR A 66 9.43 13.55 -6.17
CA THR A 66 9.96 12.31 -6.72
C THR A 66 11.36 12.10 -6.15
N SER A 67 11.63 10.90 -5.67
CA SER A 67 12.96 10.40 -5.33
C SER A 67 13.06 8.92 -5.70
N LYS A 68 14.25 8.32 -5.58
CA LYS A 68 14.50 6.92 -5.94
C LYS A 68 13.54 5.95 -5.22
N GLU A 69 13.38 6.14 -3.91
CA GLU A 69 12.60 5.23 -3.06
C GLU A 69 11.22 5.77 -2.69
N LEU A 70 11.03 7.10 -2.75
CA LEU A 70 9.82 7.75 -2.24
C LEU A 70 9.28 8.76 -3.25
N CYS A 71 8.01 8.61 -3.64
CA CYS A 71 7.30 9.58 -4.44
C CYS A 71 6.02 10.01 -3.73
N THR A 72 5.64 11.28 -3.84
CA THR A 72 4.41 11.81 -3.24
C THR A 72 3.61 12.61 -4.25
N GLY A 73 2.30 12.61 -4.08
CA GLY A 73 1.38 13.38 -4.91
C GLY A 73 0.00 13.48 -4.27
N PHE A 74 -0.95 14.07 -4.98
CA PHE A 74 -2.29 14.30 -4.47
C PHE A 74 -3.34 14.38 -5.58
N VAL A 75 -4.60 14.19 -5.19
CA VAL A 75 -5.80 14.50 -5.97
C VAL A 75 -6.60 15.55 -5.18
N LYS A 76 -6.93 16.69 -5.79
CA LYS A 76 -7.78 17.70 -5.13
C LYS A 76 -9.24 17.28 -5.17
N ALA A 77 -9.97 17.65 -4.13
CA ALA A 77 -11.43 17.61 -4.16
C ALA A 77 -11.96 18.53 -5.28
N ASP A 78 -12.91 18.02 -6.05
CA ASP A 78 -13.56 18.74 -7.13
C ASP A 78 -15.03 18.30 -7.16
N GLY A 79 -15.90 19.10 -6.55
CA GLY A 79 -17.32 18.81 -6.44
C GLY A 79 -18.03 18.78 -7.80
N ASP A 80 -17.56 19.59 -8.75
CA ASP A 80 -18.13 19.67 -10.10
C ASP A 80 -17.85 18.40 -10.91
N LYS A 81 -16.68 17.78 -10.66
CA LYS A 81 -16.31 16.48 -11.26
C LYS A 81 -16.68 15.27 -10.41
N GLY A 82 -17.33 15.47 -9.26
CA GLY A 82 -17.69 14.39 -8.34
C GLY A 82 -16.50 13.74 -7.63
N VAL A 83 -15.34 14.42 -7.59
CA VAL A 83 -14.11 13.93 -6.98
C VAL A 83 -14.10 14.33 -5.49
N PHE A 84 -14.39 13.37 -4.62
CA PHE A 84 -14.35 13.57 -3.17
C PHE A 84 -13.28 12.64 -2.57
N PRO A 85 -12.27 13.16 -1.84
CA PRO A 85 -11.14 12.36 -1.34
C PRO A 85 -11.52 11.05 -0.65
N LEU A 86 -12.57 11.07 0.17
CA LEU A 86 -13.09 9.88 0.87
C LEU A 86 -13.70 8.84 -0.10
N LYS A 87 -14.35 9.28 -1.18
CA LYS A 87 -14.99 8.39 -2.17
C LYS A 87 -13.99 7.78 -3.14
N ILE A 88 -12.96 8.54 -3.52
CA ILE A 88 -11.96 8.08 -4.50
C ILE A 88 -10.85 7.23 -3.86
N ARG A 89 -10.75 7.21 -2.52
CA ARG A 89 -9.73 6.46 -1.79
C ARG A 89 -9.75 4.97 -2.10
N GLU A 90 -10.90 4.29 -1.92
CA GLU A 90 -10.96 2.84 -2.18
C GLU A 90 -10.69 2.49 -3.66
N PRO A 91 -11.27 3.19 -4.66
CA PRO A 91 -10.93 2.97 -6.07
C PRO A 91 -9.45 3.13 -6.38
N MET A 92 -8.78 4.13 -5.80
CA MET A 92 -7.35 4.36 -6.03
C MET A 92 -6.45 3.31 -5.36
N ILE A 93 -6.85 2.79 -4.19
CA ILE A 93 -6.17 1.64 -3.56
C ILE A 93 -6.29 0.41 -4.46
N LEU A 94 -7.48 0.16 -5.02
CA LEU A 94 -7.69 -0.94 -5.95
C LEU A 94 -6.84 -0.79 -7.21
N GLU A 95 -6.74 0.41 -7.78
CA GLU A 95 -5.88 0.69 -8.93
C GLU A 95 -4.40 0.44 -8.60
N ALA A 96 -3.94 0.85 -7.41
CA ALA A 96 -2.58 0.59 -6.96
C ALA A 96 -2.27 -0.91 -6.90
N ASN A 97 -3.18 -1.71 -6.35
CA ASN A 97 -3.03 -3.16 -6.28
C ASN A 97 -3.12 -3.82 -7.66
N ASN A 98 -4.02 -3.36 -8.53
CA ASN A 98 -4.15 -3.88 -9.89
C ASN A 98 -2.90 -3.62 -10.73
N TYR A 99 -2.22 -2.48 -10.52
CA TYR A 99 -0.93 -2.21 -11.15
C TYR A 99 0.13 -3.25 -10.74
N LEU A 100 0.19 -3.61 -9.45
CA LEU A 100 1.09 -4.64 -8.95
C LEU A 100 0.74 -6.03 -9.46
N ARG A 101 -0.55 -6.40 -9.47
CA ARG A 101 -1.03 -7.68 -10.03
C ARG A 101 -0.64 -7.86 -11.50
N LYS A 102 -0.83 -6.83 -12.33
CA LYS A 102 -0.42 -6.86 -13.75
C LYS A 102 1.08 -7.07 -13.95
N LYS A 103 1.90 -6.74 -12.94
CA LYS A 103 3.35 -6.96 -12.93
C LYS A 103 3.76 -8.28 -12.26
N GLY A 104 2.83 -9.04 -11.70
CA GLY A 104 3.13 -10.23 -10.89
C GLY A 104 3.76 -9.91 -9.53
N LEU A 105 3.63 -8.67 -9.06
CA LEU A 105 4.24 -8.17 -7.81
C LEU A 105 3.23 -8.08 -6.65
N PHE A 106 2.10 -8.75 -6.79
CA PHE A 106 1.09 -8.85 -5.75
C PHE A 106 0.83 -10.34 -5.50
N PRO A 107 0.76 -10.80 -4.24
CA PRO A 107 0.43 -12.19 -3.95
C PRO A 107 -0.86 -12.60 -4.64
N GLU A 108 -0.80 -13.66 -5.44
CA GLU A 108 -1.99 -14.33 -5.96
C GLU A 108 -2.63 -15.12 -4.82
N ASP A 109 -3.96 -15.16 -4.78
CA ASP A 109 -4.71 -15.90 -3.77
C ASP A 109 -4.68 -17.41 -4.10
N ASN A 110 -3.51 -18.02 -3.92
CA ASN A 110 -3.30 -19.47 -4.03
C ASN A 110 -3.42 -20.14 -2.65
N SER A 111 -4.37 -19.69 -1.85
CA SER A 111 -4.67 -20.24 -0.53
C SER A 111 -5.52 -21.50 -0.71
N ASP A 112 -4.87 -22.63 -0.97
CA ASP A 112 -5.44 -23.98 -0.82
C ASP A 112 -5.03 -24.57 0.56
N ASP A 113 -4.83 -23.71 1.57
CA ASP A 113 -4.50 -24.08 2.96
C ASP A 113 -5.56 -23.51 3.92
N ASP A 114 -6.80 -23.96 3.74
CA ASP A 114 -7.81 -24.02 4.82
C ASP A 114 -7.45 -25.15 5.81
N GLU A 115 -6.20 -25.22 6.30
CA GLU A 115 -5.90 -26.04 7.47
C GLU A 115 -6.36 -25.28 8.71
N MET A 116 -7.67 -25.37 8.97
CA MET A 116 -8.31 -24.91 10.19
C MET A 116 -7.75 -25.72 11.37
N VAL A 117 -6.62 -25.28 11.94
CA VAL A 117 -6.11 -25.79 13.21
C VAL A 117 -7.05 -25.32 14.31
N PHE A 118 -8.08 -26.13 14.58
CA PHE A 118 -8.91 -26.00 15.76
C PHE A 118 -8.05 -26.37 16.97
N GLY A 119 -7.74 -25.39 17.82
CA GLY A 119 -7.00 -25.56 19.08
C GLY A 119 -7.72 -26.40 20.15
N ASP A 120 -8.61 -27.30 19.74
CA ASP A 120 -9.33 -28.24 20.60
C ASP A 120 -8.72 -29.65 20.58
N ASP A 121 -7.81 -29.97 19.65
CA ASP A 121 -7.15 -31.29 19.58
C ASP A 121 -5.81 -31.39 20.33
N ASP A 122 -5.40 -30.34 21.06
CA ASP A 122 -4.17 -30.33 21.88
C ASP A 122 -4.45 -30.30 23.40
N PHE A 123 -5.58 -30.86 23.84
CA PHE A 123 -5.77 -31.28 25.23
C PHE A 123 -5.52 -32.78 25.35
N PRO A 124 -4.39 -33.24 25.93
CA PRO A 124 -4.27 -34.62 26.33
C PRO A 124 -5.38 -34.91 27.35
N SER A 125 -6.29 -35.82 27.00
CA SER A 125 -7.29 -36.35 27.92
C SER A 125 -6.58 -36.92 29.14
N MET A 126 -6.73 -36.28 30.30
CA MET A 126 -6.54 -36.90 31.62
C MET A 126 -7.90 -37.24 32.21
#